data_AF-A0A6L4ZQ40-F1
#
_entry.id   AF-A0A6L4ZQ40-F1
#
_cell.length_a   1.000
_cell.length_b   1.000
_cell.length_c   1.000
_cell.angle_alpha   90.00
_cell.angle_beta   90.00
_cell.angle_gamma   90.00
#
_symmetry.space_group_name_H-M   'P 1'
#
loop_
_entity.id
_entity.type
_entity.pdbx_description
1 polymer ?
#
loop_
_entity_poly.entity_id
_entity_poly.type
_entity_poly.pdbx_seq_one_letter_code
_entity_poly.pdbx_strand_id
1 'polypeptide(L)'
;MGLPNSCQQIVNKIKALQAQIKQIQLSAGYTQGPDDPHPGKPDPESLAEVKALQAQIAKLKLSLNSCILNNVAPFPLKIKVSSIYCVKEQETGILQDDEPYVLVASIDLNVFPIPNLEVTLYGPFEDVNTGESRTTNGTPFWALDKSAKTIAQPTDVIFLVAMMENDDGTPNATRGLVKAQLTAALAASIGMPRPQLINVLINDMSSALAIPTGFPSSDDRIGVKELVLTPLDLVLPILGPRTRTLSFSGDGAKYDVSCLLTQG
;
A
#
# COMPACT_ATOMS: atom_id res chain seq x y z
N MET A 1 -4.65 -21.05 7.92
CA MET A 1 -3.37 -21.61 8.40
C MET A 1 -2.93 -20.78 9.60
N GLY A 2 -2.43 -21.41 10.66
CA GLY A 2 -1.88 -20.69 11.82
C GLY A 2 -0.37 -20.47 11.68
N LEU A 3 0.19 -19.63 12.53
CA LEU A 3 1.66 -19.51 12.64
C LEU A 3 2.28 -20.84 13.09
N PRO A 4 3.47 -21.18 12.58
CA PRO A 4 4.29 -22.24 13.16
C PRO A 4 4.53 -22.00 14.65
N ASN A 5 4.55 -23.07 15.45
CA ASN A 5 4.75 -22.98 16.91
C ASN A 5 6.00 -22.18 17.30
N SER A 6 7.09 -22.33 16.54
CA SER A 6 8.33 -21.56 16.72
C SER A 6 8.11 -20.05 16.61
N CYS A 7 7.36 -19.60 15.59
CA CYS A 7 7.04 -18.18 15.42
C CYS A 7 6.01 -17.70 16.43
N GLN A 8 5.05 -18.56 16.81
CA GLN A 8 4.06 -18.25 17.84
C GLN A 8 4.70 -17.96 19.21
N GLN A 9 5.78 -18.65 19.56
CA GLN A 9 6.54 -18.35 20.79
C GLN A 9 7.12 -16.93 20.78
N ILE A 10 7.59 -16.43 19.63
CA ILE A 10 8.10 -15.07 19.50
C ILE A 10 6.95 -14.06 19.67
N VAL A 11 5.79 -14.31 19.06
CA VAL A 11 4.58 -13.49 19.25
C VAL A 11 4.17 -13.42 20.73
N ASN A 12 4.19 -14.55 21.43
CA ASN A 12 3.83 -14.60 22.84
C ASN A 12 4.81 -13.78 23.71
N LYS A 13 6.12 -13.83 23.41
CA LYS A 13 7.12 -12.99 24.08
C LYS A 13 6.89 -11.50 23.84
N ILE A 14 6.57 -11.10 22.60
CA ILE A 14 6.23 -9.71 22.27
C ILE A 14 5.02 -9.25 23.10
N LYS A 15 3.94 -10.05 23.13
CA LYS A 15 2.74 -9.73 23.91
C LYS A 15 3.03 -9.59 25.41
N ALA A 16 3.87 -10.47 25.96
CA ALA A 16 4.27 -10.38 27.36
C ALA A 16 5.02 -9.08 27.69
N LEU A 17 5.98 -8.67 26.85
CA LEU A 17 6.71 -7.41 27.02
C LEU A 17 5.79 -6.18 26.87
N GLN A 18 4.84 -6.23 25.94
CA GLN A 18 3.82 -5.17 25.79
C GLN A 18 2.94 -5.05 27.05
N ALA A 19 2.55 -6.19 27.64
CA ALA A 19 1.81 -6.20 28.89
C ALA A 19 2.64 -5.61 30.04
N GLN A 20 3.95 -5.92 30.11
CA GLN A 20 4.85 -5.33 31.11
C GLN A 20 4.96 -3.81 30.97
N ILE A 21 5.16 -3.30 29.74
CA ILE A 21 5.16 -1.84 29.49
C ILE A 21 3.87 -1.21 30.00
N LYS A 22 2.71 -1.82 29.69
CA LYS A 22 1.42 -1.31 30.14
C LYS A 22 1.31 -1.30 31.67
N GLN A 23 1.82 -2.33 32.36
CA GLN A 23 1.82 -2.37 33.83
C GLN A 23 2.71 -1.28 34.43
N ILE A 24 3.91 -1.06 33.87
CA ILE A 24 4.80 0.03 34.31
C ILE A 24 4.09 1.37 34.15
N GLN A 25 3.50 1.63 32.99
CA GLN A 25 2.79 2.89 32.69
C GLN A 25 1.55 3.14 33.57
N LEU A 26 0.96 2.09 34.15
CA LEU A 26 -0.18 2.19 35.07
C LEU A 26 0.24 2.22 36.55
N SER A 27 1.53 2.06 36.84
CA SER A 27 2.03 2.04 38.22
C SER A 27 2.05 3.44 38.83
N ALA A 28 1.86 3.52 40.15
CA ALA A 28 1.82 4.80 40.87
C ALA A 28 3.12 5.60 40.78
N GLY A 29 4.26 4.93 40.55
CA GLY A 29 5.58 5.56 40.39
C GLY A 29 5.93 5.95 38.95
N TYR A 30 5.06 5.68 37.97
CA TYR A 30 5.32 6.06 36.59
C TYR A 30 5.27 7.56 36.39
N THR A 31 4.37 8.27 37.07
CA THR A 31 4.26 9.73 37.00
C THR A 31 4.80 10.33 38.29
N GLN A 32 5.70 11.28 38.16
CA GLN A 32 6.30 12.01 39.26
C GLN A 32 5.23 12.82 40.03
N GLY A 33 5.26 12.71 41.35
CA GLY A 33 4.35 13.37 42.27
C GLY A 33 4.61 14.88 42.41
N PRO A 34 3.78 15.58 43.20
CA PRO A 34 3.90 17.02 43.41
C PRO A 34 5.26 17.48 43.96
N ASP A 35 5.92 16.62 44.72
CA ASP A 35 7.17 16.91 45.43
C ASP A 35 8.43 16.48 44.66
N ASP A 36 8.26 15.88 43.47
CA ASP A 36 9.36 15.40 42.64
C ASP A 36 9.98 16.52 41.76
N PRO A 37 11.18 16.34 41.19
CA PRO A 37 11.85 17.36 40.38
C PRO A 37 11.05 17.85 39.16
N HIS A 38 10.19 17.00 38.58
CA HIS A 38 9.30 17.37 37.47
C HIS A 38 7.87 16.82 37.65
N PRO A 39 7.04 17.44 38.50
CA PRO A 39 5.70 16.97 38.81
C PRO A 39 4.85 16.75 37.56
N GLY A 40 4.12 15.64 37.53
CA GLY A 40 3.23 15.28 36.43
C GLY A 40 3.93 14.73 35.18
N LYS A 41 5.26 14.58 35.18
CA LYS A 41 6.00 13.93 34.09
C LYS A 41 6.30 12.46 34.39
N PRO A 42 6.56 11.62 33.37
CA PRO A 42 7.05 10.27 33.61
C PRO A 42 8.35 10.27 34.39
N ASP A 43 8.46 9.37 35.37
CA ASP A 43 9.67 9.11 36.13
C ASP A 43 10.81 8.64 35.19
N PRO A 44 12.02 9.21 35.30
CA PRO A 44 13.14 8.86 34.42
C PRO A 44 13.54 7.38 34.44
N GLU A 45 13.45 6.70 35.59
CA GLU A 45 13.80 5.28 35.69
C GLU A 45 12.74 4.42 34.99
N SER A 46 11.46 4.70 35.26
CA SER A 46 10.34 4.04 34.59
C SER A 46 10.38 4.25 33.06
N LEU A 47 10.75 5.45 32.61
CA LEU A 47 10.92 5.75 31.20
C LEU A 47 12.09 4.97 30.57
N ALA A 48 13.20 4.86 31.29
CA ALA A 48 14.35 4.07 30.85
C ALA A 48 14.01 2.58 30.72
N GLU A 49 13.25 2.03 31.67
CA GLU A 49 12.77 0.65 31.63
C GLU A 49 11.83 0.40 30.43
N VAL A 50 10.83 1.26 30.23
CA VAL A 50 9.94 1.18 29.07
C VAL A 50 10.73 1.23 27.75
N LYS A 51 11.71 2.12 27.64
CA LYS A 51 12.57 2.23 26.46
C LYS A 51 13.39 0.94 26.24
N ALA A 52 13.91 0.33 27.30
CA ALA A 52 14.63 -0.94 27.20
C ALA A 52 13.71 -2.09 26.73
N LEU A 53 12.49 -2.18 27.26
CA LEU A 53 11.50 -3.17 26.83
C LEU A 53 11.07 -2.97 25.36
N GLN A 54 10.91 -1.72 24.94
CA GLN A 54 10.63 -1.38 23.53
C GLN A 54 11.76 -1.83 22.59
N ALA A 55 13.02 -1.65 23.00
CA ALA A 55 14.17 -2.14 22.23
C ALA A 55 14.17 -3.68 22.12
N GLN A 56 13.80 -4.40 23.18
CA GLN A 56 13.63 -5.85 23.13
C GLN A 56 12.50 -6.29 22.18
N ILE A 57 11.35 -5.59 22.22
CA ILE A 57 10.25 -5.82 21.27
C ILE A 57 10.71 -5.61 19.83
N ALA A 58 11.48 -4.56 19.54
CA ALA A 58 12.00 -4.30 18.21
C ALA A 58 12.89 -5.47 17.71
N LYS A 59 13.79 -5.97 18.56
CA LYS A 59 14.62 -7.15 18.26
C LYS A 59 13.80 -8.42 18.01
N LEU A 60 12.76 -8.65 18.81
CA LEU A 60 11.86 -9.79 18.64
C LEU A 60 11.02 -9.67 17.35
N LYS A 61 10.61 -8.46 16.94
CA LYS A 61 9.90 -8.25 15.66
C LYS A 61 10.78 -8.64 14.46
N LEU A 62 12.07 -8.29 14.48
CA LEU A 62 13.01 -8.73 13.44
C LEU A 62 13.17 -10.26 13.42
N SER A 63 13.24 -10.87 14.61
CA SER A 63 13.30 -12.32 14.76
C SER A 63 12.02 -13.00 14.27
N LEU A 64 10.86 -12.40 14.53
CA LEU A 64 9.56 -12.87 14.05
C LEU A 64 9.48 -12.81 12.53
N ASN A 65 9.88 -11.70 11.92
CA ASN A 65 9.92 -11.56 10.46
C ASN A 65 10.78 -12.66 9.83
N SER A 66 11.97 -12.89 10.37
CA SER A 66 12.87 -13.96 9.88
C SER A 66 12.26 -15.35 10.09
N CYS A 67 11.61 -15.60 11.22
CA CYS A 67 10.92 -16.86 11.49
C CYS A 67 9.81 -17.11 10.45
N ILE A 68 8.98 -16.10 10.19
CA ILE A 68 7.85 -16.21 9.25
C ILE A 68 8.37 -16.48 7.85
N LEU A 69 9.34 -15.72 7.36
CA LEU A 69 9.91 -15.91 6.01
C LEU A 69 10.46 -17.33 5.79
N ASN A 70 11.03 -17.94 6.84
CA ASN A 70 11.63 -19.27 6.74
C ASN A 70 10.63 -20.42 6.95
N ASN A 71 9.46 -20.18 7.55
CA ASN A 71 8.56 -21.24 8.00
C ASN A 71 7.11 -21.10 7.49
N VAL A 72 6.78 -20.03 6.77
CA VAL A 72 5.45 -19.81 6.19
C VAL A 72 5.61 -19.74 4.67
N ALA A 73 5.01 -20.70 3.98
CA ALA A 73 4.95 -20.67 2.52
C ALA A 73 3.99 -19.55 2.05
N PRO A 74 4.25 -18.94 0.89
CA PRO A 74 3.28 -18.04 0.26
C PRO A 74 1.93 -18.72 0.07
N PHE A 75 0.85 -17.95 0.27
CA PHE A 75 -0.53 -18.43 0.16
C PHE A 75 -1.33 -17.51 -0.77
N PRO A 76 -2.54 -17.91 -1.19
CA PRO A 76 -3.39 -17.07 -2.02
C PRO A 76 -3.67 -15.72 -1.36
N LEU A 77 -3.38 -14.63 -2.07
CA LEU A 77 -3.62 -13.27 -1.62
C LEU A 77 -4.75 -12.62 -2.40
N LYS A 78 -5.49 -11.74 -1.72
CA LYS A 78 -6.28 -10.67 -2.35
C LYS A 78 -5.59 -9.35 -2.07
N ILE A 79 -5.40 -8.55 -3.10
CA ILE A 79 -4.85 -7.20 -2.99
C ILE A 79 -5.80 -6.23 -3.66
N LYS A 80 -6.23 -5.19 -2.93
CA LYS A 80 -7.12 -4.14 -3.43
C LYS A 80 -6.68 -2.77 -2.98
N VAL A 81 -7.08 -1.72 -3.70
CA VAL A 81 -7.09 -0.37 -3.10
C VAL A 81 -8.17 -0.37 -2.02
N SER A 82 -7.84 0.12 -0.82
CA SER A 82 -8.77 0.23 0.30
C SER A 82 -9.19 1.65 0.59
N SER A 83 -8.31 2.61 0.34
CA SER A 83 -8.61 4.02 0.53
C SER A 83 -7.65 4.92 -0.23
N ILE A 84 -8.11 6.14 -0.46
CA ILE A 84 -7.28 7.29 -0.80
C ILE A 84 -7.37 8.32 0.34
N TYR A 85 -6.31 9.08 0.54
CA TYR A 85 -6.26 10.20 1.48
C TYR A 85 -5.72 11.43 0.74
N CYS A 86 -6.47 12.52 0.73
CA CYS A 86 -6.04 13.78 0.16
C CYS A 86 -5.15 14.49 1.18
N VAL A 87 -3.87 14.61 0.86
CA VAL A 87 -2.90 15.33 1.69
C VAL A 87 -2.94 16.83 1.39
N LYS A 88 -3.20 17.17 0.13
CA LYS A 88 -3.31 18.54 -0.37
C LYS A 88 -4.09 18.50 -1.69
N GLU A 89 -5.16 19.29 -1.80
CA GLU A 89 -5.88 19.54 -3.05
C GLU A 89 -5.12 20.51 -3.96
N GLN A 90 -5.50 20.58 -5.22
CA GLN A 90 -5.01 21.63 -6.09
C GLN A 90 -5.61 22.97 -5.64
N GLU A 91 -4.77 24.00 -5.44
CA GLU A 91 -5.24 25.34 -5.03
C GLU A 91 -5.85 26.08 -6.23
N THR A 92 -6.99 25.61 -6.77
CA THR A 92 -7.64 26.23 -7.93
C THR A 92 -9.11 26.55 -7.68
N GLY A 93 -9.37 27.79 -7.26
CA GLY A 93 -10.70 28.41 -7.36
C GLY A 93 -11.72 27.92 -6.34
N ILE A 94 -12.83 28.65 -6.25
CA ILE A 94 -13.83 28.54 -5.17
C ILE A 94 -14.92 27.48 -5.43
N LEU A 95 -14.86 26.71 -6.53
CA LEU A 95 -16.00 25.91 -7.02
C LEU A 95 -15.63 24.65 -7.85
N GLN A 96 -14.44 24.06 -7.68
CA GLN A 96 -14.13 22.79 -8.35
C GLN A 96 -13.86 21.74 -7.28
N ASP A 97 -14.76 20.76 -7.18
CA ASP A 97 -14.61 19.62 -6.27
C ASP A 97 -13.69 18.60 -6.95
N ASP A 98 -12.60 18.22 -6.29
CA ASP A 98 -11.66 17.23 -6.82
C ASP A 98 -12.37 15.85 -6.92
N GLU A 99 -12.30 15.22 -8.09
CA GLU A 99 -12.84 13.87 -8.34
C GLU A 99 -11.72 12.84 -8.60
N PRO A 100 -10.86 12.53 -7.62
CA PRO A 100 -9.74 11.63 -7.83
C PRO A 100 -10.18 10.22 -8.21
N TYR A 101 -9.35 9.53 -9.00
CA TYR A 101 -9.47 8.10 -9.25
C TYR A 101 -8.11 7.41 -9.35
N VAL A 102 -8.14 6.09 -9.16
CA VAL A 102 -6.93 5.25 -9.17
C VAL A 102 -7.08 4.17 -10.24
N LEU A 103 -6.06 4.04 -11.08
CA LEU A 103 -5.89 2.92 -11.99
C LEU A 103 -4.78 2.01 -11.49
N VAL A 104 -5.07 0.72 -11.34
CA VAL A 104 -4.06 -0.30 -10.98
C VAL A 104 -3.89 -1.30 -12.10
N ALA A 105 -2.76 -1.24 -12.79
CA ALA A 105 -2.35 -2.28 -13.73
C ALA A 105 -1.65 -3.41 -12.97
N SER A 106 -2.17 -4.63 -13.10
CA SER A 106 -1.63 -5.85 -12.49
C SER A 106 -1.10 -6.77 -13.57
N ILE A 107 0.17 -7.15 -13.49
CA ILE A 107 0.88 -7.97 -14.47
C ILE A 107 1.37 -9.24 -13.78
N ASP A 108 1.05 -10.39 -14.37
CA ASP A 108 1.55 -11.70 -13.94
C ASP A 108 2.66 -12.19 -14.88
N LEU A 109 3.91 -12.09 -14.44
CA LEU A 109 5.10 -12.41 -15.23
C LEU A 109 5.33 -13.92 -15.38
N ASN A 110 4.56 -14.76 -14.70
CA ASN A 110 4.67 -16.22 -14.79
C ASN A 110 3.86 -16.84 -15.94
N VAL A 111 3.11 -16.03 -16.71
CA VAL A 111 2.34 -16.49 -17.87
C VAL A 111 3.19 -16.38 -19.13
N PHE A 112 3.40 -17.51 -19.81
CA PHE A 112 4.18 -17.61 -21.06
C PHE A 112 3.24 -17.95 -22.25
N PRO A 113 3.46 -17.41 -23.48
CA PRO A 113 4.60 -16.59 -23.92
C PRO A 113 4.48 -15.09 -23.63
N ILE A 114 3.28 -14.58 -23.37
CA ILE A 114 3.03 -13.17 -23.07
C ILE A 114 2.43 -13.10 -21.67
N PRO A 115 3.02 -12.32 -20.74
CA PRO A 115 2.46 -12.11 -19.42
C PRO A 115 1.03 -11.57 -19.51
N ASN A 116 0.15 -11.99 -18.60
CA ASN A 116 -1.22 -11.52 -18.60
C ASN A 116 -1.32 -10.22 -17.77
N LEU A 117 -2.17 -9.28 -18.22
CA LEU A 117 -2.35 -7.96 -17.60
C LEU A 117 -3.84 -7.61 -17.50
N GLU A 118 -4.21 -6.97 -16.39
CA GLU A 118 -5.52 -6.34 -16.20
C GLU A 118 -5.37 -4.96 -15.57
N VAL A 119 -6.26 -4.01 -15.91
CA VAL A 119 -6.29 -2.67 -15.31
C VAL A 119 -7.60 -2.49 -14.55
N THR A 120 -7.48 -2.28 -13.24
CA THR A 120 -8.64 -2.08 -12.35
C THR A 120 -8.80 -0.61 -12.04
N LEU A 121 -10.02 -0.08 -12.19
CA LEU A 121 -10.38 1.29 -11.84
C LEU A 121 -11.01 1.32 -10.44
N TYR A 122 -10.59 2.29 -9.63
CA TYR A 122 -11.20 2.64 -8.35
C TYR A 122 -11.56 4.12 -8.37
N GLY A 123 -12.80 4.45 -8.03
CA GLY A 123 -13.35 5.79 -8.18
C GLY A 123 -14.10 5.96 -9.51
N PRO A 124 -14.35 7.20 -9.98
CA PRO A 124 -13.96 8.45 -9.30
C PRO A 124 -14.57 8.58 -7.90
N PHE A 125 -13.88 9.30 -7.04
CA PHE A 125 -14.31 9.61 -5.69
C PHE A 125 -14.73 11.07 -5.68
N GLU A 126 -15.99 11.35 -5.42
CA GLU A 126 -16.53 12.71 -5.40
C GLU A 126 -16.14 13.46 -4.11
N ASP A 127 -16.01 14.79 -4.24
CA ASP A 127 -15.82 15.77 -3.16
C ASP A 127 -14.63 15.46 -2.22
N VAL A 128 -13.43 15.19 -2.74
CA VAL A 128 -12.30 14.78 -1.88
C VAL A 128 -11.42 15.96 -1.47
N ASN A 129 -11.77 16.57 -0.34
CA ASN A 129 -11.04 17.74 0.17
C ASN A 129 -9.74 17.39 0.90
N THR A 130 -8.87 18.38 1.05
CA THR A 130 -7.66 18.29 1.87
C THR A 130 -7.94 17.76 3.28
N GLY A 131 -7.22 16.71 3.69
CA GLY A 131 -7.37 16.07 4.99
C GLY A 131 -8.46 15.00 5.05
N GLU A 132 -9.16 14.74 3.94
CA GLU A 132 -10.20 13.71 3.88
C GLU A 132 -9.68 12.36 3.39
N SER A 133 -10.34 11.29 3.82
CA SER A 133 -10.14 9.93 3.32
C SER A 133 -11.40 9.41 2.65
N ARG A 134 -11.26 8.79 1.48
CA ARG A 134 -12.33 7.99 0.85
C ARG A 134 -11.94 6.53 0.89
N THR A 135 -12.81 5.71 1.45
CA THR A 135 -12.62 4.24 1.49
C THR A 135 -13.36 3.59 0.33
N THR A 136 -12.85 2.46 -0.15
CA THR A 136 -13.48 1.68 -1.20
C THR A 136 -13.51 0.20 -0.84
N ASN A 137 -14.63 -0.44 -1.14
CA ASN A 137 -14.78 -1.88 -1.11
C ASN A 137 -14.57 -2.52 -2.49
N GLY A 138 -13.83 -1.84 -3.36
CA GLY A 138 -13.55 -2.26 -4.73
C GLY A 138 -12.98 -3.68 -4.85
N THR A 139 -13.13 -4.25 -6.05
CA THR A 139 -12.67 -5.60 -6.37
C THR A 139 -11.16 -5.72 -6.26
N PRO A 140 -10.60 -6.82 -5.72
CA PRO A 140 -9.17 -7.08 -5.75
C PRO A 140 -8.58 -6.86 -7.15
N PHE A 141 -7.49 -6.11 -7.25
CA PHE A 141 -6.75 -5.98 -8.50
C PHE A 141 -5.83 -7.19 -8.72
N TRP A 142 -5.38 -7.85 -7.65
CA TRP A 142 -4.58 -9.06 -7.74
C TRP A 142 -5.43 -10.33 -7.81
N ALA A 143 -4.89 -11.29 -8.56
CA ALA A 143 -5.55 -12.28 -9.40
C ALA A 143 -6.34 -11.61 -10.53
N LEU A 144 -5.98 -11.93 -11.78
CA LEU A 144 -6.56 -11.26 -12.95
C LEU A 144 -8.05 -11.61 -13.14
N ASP A 145 -8.48 -12.73 -12.56
CA ASP A 145 -9.88 -13.16 -12.43
C ASP A 145 -10.57 -12.65 -11.15
N LYS A 146 -9.90 -11.76 -10.38
CA LYS A 146 -10.37 -11.16 -9.12
C LYS A 146 -10.52 -12.16 -7.96
N SER A 147 -10.03 -13.39 -8.13
CA SER A 147 -9.99 -14.40 -7.07
C SER A 147 -8.81 -14.17 -6.11
N ALA A 148 -8.53 -15.13 -5.23
CA ALA A 148 -7.26 -15.13 -4.50
C ALA A 148 -6.23 -15.94 -5.29
N LYS A 149 -5.02 -15.39 -5.47
CA LYS A 149 -3.93 -16.11 -6.15
C LYS A 149 -2.62 -15.98 -5.40
N THR A 150 -1.87 -17.07 -5.33
CA THR A 150 -0.54 -17.09 -4.71
C THR A 150 0.46 -16.34 -5.58
N ILE A 151 1.29 -15.50 -4.96
CA ILE A 151 2.50 -14.92 -5.54
C ILE A 151 3.66 -15.67 -4.90
N ALA A 152 4.49 -16.38 -5.68
CA ALA A 152 5.57 -17.17 -5.11
C ALA A 152 6.75 -16.29 -4.70
N GLN A 153 7.12 -15.32 -5.55
CA GLN A 153 8.13 -14.31 -5.27
C GLN A 153 7.62 -12.91 -5.63
N PRO A 154 8.04 -11.84 -4.93
CA PRO A 154 7.62 -10.49 -5.29
C PRO A 154 7.96 -10.08 -6.73
N THR A 155 9.00 -10.69 -7.30
CA THR A 155 9.46 -10.45 -8.68
C THR A 155 8.57 -11.07 -9.75
N ASP A 156 7.64 -11.94 -9.36
CA ASP A 156 6.73 -12.64 -10.28
C ASP A 156 5.60 -11.75 -10.80
N VAL A 157 5.45 -10.56 -10.21
CA VAL A 157 4.37 -9.63 -10.51
C VAL A 157 4.89 -8.21 -10.62
N ILE A 158 4.15 -7.39 -11.36
CA ILE A 158 4.30 -5.93 -11.37
C ILE A 158 2.93 -5.32 -11.13
N PHE A 159 2.88 -4.36 -10.20
CA PHE A 159 1.70 -3.55 -9.94
C PHE A 159 2.05 -2.09 -10.20
N LEU A 160 1.44 -1.48 -11.21
CA LEU A 160 1.55 -0.05 -11.45
C LEU A 160 0.27 0.62 -10.98
N VAL A 161 0.43 1.64 -10.14
CA VAL A 161 -0.65 2.42 -9.56
C VAL A 161 -0.53 3.83 -10.11
N ALA A 162 -1.56 4.31 -10.77
CA ALA A 162 -1.69 5.68 -11.22
C ALA A 162 -2.76 6.40 -10.41
N MET A 163 -2.45 7.63 -10.03
CA MET A 163 -3.36 8.57 -9.39
C MET A 163 -3.70 9.67 -10.40
N MET A 164 -4.99 9.90 -10.60
CA MET A 164 -5.56 10.86 -11.54
C MET A 164 -6.63 11.70 -10.85
N GLU A 165 -6.90 12.87 -11.39
CA GLU A 165 -8.02 13.74 -11.04
C GLU A 165 -8.97 13.83 -12.24
N ASN A 166 -10.24 13.51 -12.02
CA ASN A 166 -11.23 13.56 -13.08
C ASN A 166 -11.78 14.98 -13.21
N ASP A 167 -11.77 15.51 -14.43
CA ASP A 167 -12.48 16.74 -14.80
C ASP A 167 -13.66 16.36 -15.71
N ASP A 168 -13.47 16.50 -17.03
CA ASP A 168 -14.43 16.16 -18.07
C ASP A 168 -14.12 14.81 -18.74
N GLY A 169 -13.11 14.08 -18.26
CA GLY A 169 -12.66 12.82 -18.86
C GLY A 169 -13.60 11.65 -18.59
N THR A 170 -13.25 10.51 -19.18
CA THR A 170 -13.98 9.27 -18.94
C THR A 170 -13.03 8.23 -18.33
N PRO A 171 -13.02 8.02 -17.00
CA PRO A 171 -12.06 7.13 -16.34
C PRO A 171 -12.07 5.69 -16.90
N ASN A 172 -13.22 5.22 -17.41
CA ASN A 172 -13.32 3.93 -18.11
C ASN A 172 -12.64 3.92 -19.49
N ALA A 173 -12.71 5.02 -20.24
CA ALA A 173 -11.97 5.15 -21.51
C ALA A 173 -10.46 5.21 -21.23
N THR A 174 -10.04 5.99 -20.23
CA THR A 174 -8.66 6.07 -19.75
C THR A 174 -8.14 4.69 -19.34
N ARG A 175 -8.93 3.90 -18.58
CA ARG A 175 -8.63 2.51 -18.24
C ARG A 175 -8.39 1.64 -19.47
N GLY A 176 -9.22 1.79 -20.50
CA GLY A 176 -9.11 1.06 -21.76
C GLY A 176 -7.83 1.39 -22.53
N LEU A 177 -7.49 2.68 -22.63
CA LEU A 177 -6.27 3.16 -23.26
C LEU A 177 -5.01 2.66 -22.54
N VAL A 178 -4.97 2.77 -21.22
CA VAL A 178 -3.87 2.25 -20.39
C VAL A 178 -3.71 0.75 -20.60
N LYS A 179 -4.80 -0.02 -20.61
CA LYS A 179 -4.74 -1.47 -20.84
C LYS A 179 -4.17 -1.79 -22.22
N ALA A 180 -4.62 -1.10 -23.27
CA ALA A 180 -4.15 -1.32 -24.64
C ALA A 180 -2.66 -0.98 -24.78
N GLN A 181 -2.24 0.19 -24.30
CA GLN A 181 -0.85 0.64 -24.36
C GLN A 181 0.08 -0.31 -23.58
N LEU A 182 -0.27 -0.65 -22.34
CA LEU A 182 0.57 -1.55 -21.53
C LEU A 182 0.65 -2.97 -22.11
N THR A 183 -0.41 -3.45 -22.74
CA THR A 183 -0.38 -4.74 -23.44
C THR A 183 0.63 -4.71 -24.60
N ALA A 184 0.63 -3.65 -25.41
CA ALA A 184 1.59 -3.47 -26.49
C ALA A 184 3.02 -3.32 -25.96
N ALA A 185 3.21 -2.50 -24.93
CA ALA A 185 4.48 -2.25 -24.27
C ALA A 185 5.11 -3.54 -23.73
N LEU A 186 4.30 -4.36 -23.06
CA LEU A 186 4.71 -5.64 -22.51
C LEU A 186 5.13 -6.64 -23.59
N ALA A 187 4.39 -6.73 -24.69
CA ALA A 187 4.74 -7.57 -25.82
C ALA A 187 6.06 -7.13 -26.49
N ALA A 188 6.29 -5.81 -26.62
CA ALA A 188 7.53 -5.25 -27.15
C ALA A 188 8.73 -5.42 -26.19
N SER A 189 8.46 -5.69 -24.91
CA SER A 189 9.47 -5.76 -23.84
C SER A 189 9.82 -7.18 -23.39
N ILE A 190 9.42 -8.20 -24.15
CA ILE A 190 9.75 -9.60 -23.85
C ILE A 190 11.28 -9.78 -23.76
N GLY A 191 11.72 -10.40 -22.67
CA GLY A 191 13.14 -10.64 -22.41
C GLY A 191 13.90 -9.46 -21.80
N MET A 192 13.27 -8.30 -21.60
CA MET A 192 13.91 -7.19 -20.89
C MET A 192 14.13 -7.52 -19.40
N PRO A 193 15.26 -7.09 -18.81
CA PRO A 193 15.44 -7.11 -17.35
C PRO A 193 14.32 -6.34 -16.64
N ARG A 194 13.86 -6.88 -15.50
CA ARG A 194 12.75 -6.30 -14.71
C ARG A 194 12.86 -4.79 -14.48
N PRO A 195 14.02 -4.21 -14.09
CA PRO A 195 14.12 -2.76 -13.89
C PRO A 195 13.86 -1.95 -15.17
N GLN A 196 14.31 -2.45 -16.32
CA GLN A 196 14.06 -1.80 -17.62
C GLN A 196 12.60 -1.92 -18.02
N LEU A 197 12.01 -3.12 -17.85
CA LEU A 197 10.59 -3.36 -18.09
C LEU A 197 9.70 -2.40 -17.29
N ILE A 198 9.99 -2.19 -16.00
CA ILE A 198 9.20 -1.27 -15.16
C ILE A 198 9.29 0.17 -15.64
N ASN A 199 10.49 0.63 -16.01
CA ASN A 199 10.65 1.98 -16.56
C ASN A 199 9.84 2.17 -17.85
N VAL A 200 9.88 1.19 -18.76
CA VAL A 200 9.08 1.21 -19.99
C VAL A 200 7.60 1.27 -19.65
N LEU A 201 7.11 0.38 -18.78
CA LEU A 201 5.69 0.33 -18.45
C LEU A 201 5.19 1.59 -17.70
N ILE A 202 6.01 2.19 -16.82
CA ILE A 202 5.66 3.46 -16.16
C ILE A 202 5.57 4.60 -17.17
N ASN A 203 6.54 4.70 -18.08
CA ASN A 203 6.55 5.73 -19.13
C ASN A 203 5.34 5.56 -20.04
N ASP A 204 5.06 4.35 -20.49
CA ASP A 204 3.96 4.03 -21.39
C ASP A 204 2.59 4.23 -20.73
N MET A 205 2.42 3.84 -19.46
CA MET A 205 1.23 4.17 -18.69
C MET A 205 1.06 5.69 -18.59
N SER A 206 2.13 6.42 -18.26
CA SER A 206 2.09 7.88 -18.17
C SER A 206 1.69 8.52 -19.50
N SER A 207 2.23 8.05 -20.62
CA SER A 207 1.88 8.51 -21.96
C SER A 207 0.41 8.22 -22.30
N ALA A 208 -0.10 7.04 -21.96
CA ALA A 208 -1.51 6.71 -22.19
C ALA A 208 -2.46 7.61 -21.37
N LEU A 209 -2.09 7.96 -20.14
CA LEU A 209 -2.85 8.88 -19.29
C LEU A 209 -2.86 10.33 -19.80
N ALA A 210 -1.90 10.71 -20.66
CA ALA A 210 -1.86 12.04 -21.27
C ALA A 210 -2.74 12.16 -22.52
N ILE A 211 -3.40 11.08 -22.94
CA ILE A 211 -4.33 11.11 -24.09
C ILE A 211 -5.66 11.67 -23.58
N PRO A 212 -6.15 12.80 -24.12
CA PRO A 212 -7.42 13.38 -23.69
C PRO A 212 -8.58 12.41 -23.91
N THR A 213 -9.42 12.24 -22.90
CA THR A 213 -10.66 11.45 -22.95
C THR A 213 -11.93 12.29 -22.76
N GLY A 214 -11.78 13.61 -22.62
CA GLY A 214 -12.83 14.60 -22.36
C GLY A 214 -12.64 15.90 -23.14
N PHE A 215 -13.63 16.79 -23.06
CA PHE A 215 -13.61 18.16 -23.60
C PHE A 215 -14.57 19.04 -22.76
N PRO A 216 -14.21 20.29 -22.39
CA PRO A 216 -13.01 21.05 -22.79
C PRO A 216 -11.73 20.75 -21.99
N SER A 217 -11.80 20.16 -20.79
CA SER A 217 -10.63 19.74 -20.01
C SER A 217 -10.34 18.24 -20.21
N SER A 218 -9.14 17.83 -19.83
CA SER A 218 -8.72 16.43 -19.73
C SER A 218 -8.27 16.15 -18.30
N ASP A 219 -8.51 14.93 -17.81
CA ASP A 219 -8.06 14.50 -16.48
C ASP A 219 -6.60 14.86 -16.17
N ASP A 220 -6.38 15.44 -14.99
CA ASP A 220 -5.06 15.82 -14.50
C ASP A 220 -4.30 14.59 -13.96
N ARG A 221 -3.02 14.50 -14.32
CA ARG A 221 -2.17 13.34 -14.01
C ARG A 221 -1.29 13.64 -12.82
N ILE A 222 -1.70 13.15 -11.64
CA ILE A 222 -0.90 13.28 -10.42
C ILE A 222 0.38 12.41 -10.46
N GLY A 223 0.29 11.18 -10.98
CA GLY A 223 1.49 10.37 -11.28
C GLY A 223 1.31 8.86 -11.28
N VAL A 224 2.37 8.14 -11.68
CA VAL A 224 2.42 6.67 -11.78
C VAL A 224 3.58 6.11 -10.94
N LYS A 225 3.33 5.07 -10.15
CA LYS A 225 4.34 4.41 -9.31
C LYS A 225 4.16 2.90 -9.28
N GLU A 226 5.26 2.16 -9.06
CA GLU A 226 5.19 0.73 -8.77
C GLU A 226 4.81 0.50 -7.29
N LEU A 227 3.82 -0.37 -7.05
CA LEU A 227 3.62 -0.98 -5.74
C LEU A 227 4.59 -2.15 -5.57
N VAL A 228 5.74 -1.87 -4.96
CA VAL A 228 6.76 -2.89 -4.68
C VAL A 228 6.34 -3.74 -3.48
N LEU A 229 6.15 -5.03 -3.70
CA LEU A 229 5.97 -6.03 -2.65
C LEU A 229 7.33 -6.50 -2.11
N THR A 230 7.36 -6.83 -0.84
CA THR A 230 8.47 -7.51 -0.16
C THR A 230 8.11 -8.97 0.08
N PRO A 231 9.08 -9.87 0.33
CA PRO A 231 8.78 -11.24 0.72
C PRO A 231 7.85 -11.34 1.94
N LEU A 232 7.96 -10.39 2.88
CA LEU A 232 7.08 -10.32 4.05
C LEU A 232 5.62 -10.00 3.69
N ASP A 233 5.39 -9.19 2.66
CA ASP A 233 4.03 -8.87 2.20
C ASP A 233 3.29 -10.11 1.70
N LEU A 234 4.02 -11.15 1.28
CA LEU A 234 3.45 -12.40 0.79
C LEU A 234 2.98 -13.35 1.91
N VAL A 235 3.46 -13.14 3.14
CA VAL A 235 3.28 -14.09 4.24
C VAL A 235 2.71 -13.47 5.51
N LEU A 236 2.98 -12.19 5.80
CA LEU A 236 2.44 -11.49 6.97
C LEU A 236 0.91 -11.35 7.00
N PRO A 237 0.16 -11.37 5.88
CA PRO A 237 -1.30 -11.35 5.93
C PRO A 237 -1.94 -12.51 6.72
N ILE A 238 -1.18 -13.57 7.05
CA ILE A 238 -1.60 -14.65 7.96
C ILE A 238 -1.87 -14.15 9.39
N LEU A 239 -1.29 -13.01 9.77
CA LEU A 239 -1.47 -12.36 11.07
C LEU A 239 -2.60 -11.33 11.07
N GLY A 240 -3.24 -11.11 9.93
CA GLY A 240 -4.25 -10.09 9.72
C GLY A 240 -3.92 -9.17 8.54
N PRO A 241 -4.86 -8.31 8.13
CA PRO A 241 -4.69 -7.43 6.97
C PRO A 241 -3.45 -6.55 7.06
N ARG A 242 -2.81 -6.30 5.92
CA ARG A 242 -1.61 -5.46 5.81
C ARG A 242 -1.84 -4.36 4.79
N THR A 243 -1.43 -3.15 5.11
CA THR A 243 -1.57 -2.00 4.20
C THR A 243 -0.20 -1.57 3.69
N ARG A 244 -0.12 -1.28 2.39
CA ARG A 244 0.99 -0.59 1.72
C ARG A 244 0.47 0.73 1.17
N THR A 245 1.18 1.82 1.43
CA THR A 245 0.75 3.16 1.01
C THR A 245 1.74 3.71 -0.01
N LEU A 246 1.20 4.30 -1.09
CA LEU A 246 1.94 5.03 -2.10
C LEU A 246 1.52 6.50 -2.06
N SER A 247 2.49 7.40 -1.92
CA SER A 247 2.25 8.85 -1.97
C SER A 247 2.48 9.36 -3.40
N PHE A 248 1.56 10.16 -3.92
CA PHE A 248 1.61 10.80 -5.23
C PHE A 248 1.58 12.31 -5.07
N SER A 249 2.27 13.02 -5.95
CA SER A 249 2.24 14.49 -5.99
C SER A 249 2.52 14.93 -7.41
N GLY A 250 1.66 15.81 -7.92
CA GLY A 250 1.67 16.34 -9.27
C GLY A 250 0.67 17.49 -9.35
N ASP A 251 0.94 18.46 -10.22
CA ASP A 251 0.06 19.59 -10.59
C ASP A 251 -0.49 20.47 -9.45
N GLY A 252 0.00 20.29 -8.22
CA GLY A 252 -0.38 21.07 -7.04
C GLY A 252 -1.05 20.21 -5.97
N ALA A 253 -1.58 19.06 -6.36
CA ALA A 253 -2.21 18.10 -5.47
C ALA A 253 -1.24 17.03 -4.93
N LYS A 254 -1.66 16.39 -3.84
CA LYS A 254 -0.94 15.31 -3.18
C LYS A 254 -1.91 14.31 -2.55
N TYR A 255 -1.73 13.04 -2.88
CA TYR A 255 -2.59 11.95 -2.45
C TYR A 255 -1.81 10.76 -1.92
N ASP A 256 -2.34 10.08 -0.91
CA ASP A 256 -1.85 8.79 -0.43
C ASP A 256 -2.85 7.68 -0.80
N VAL A 257 -2.41 6.71 -1.60
CA VAL A 257 -3.21 5.54 -1.99
C VAL A 257 -2.82 4.36 -1.11
N SER A 258 -3.78 3.81 -0.39
CA SER A 258 -3.59 2.65 0.48
C SER A 258 -4.09 1.37 -0.19
N CYS A 259 -3.20 0.40 -0.32
CA CYS A 259 -3.49 -0.94 -0.84
C CYS A 259 -3.51 -1.95 0.31
N LEU A 260 -4.62 -2.67 0.45
CA LEU A 260 -4.84 -3.69 1.47
C LEU A 260 -4.54 -5.08 0.91
N LEU A 261 -3.66 -5.80 1.59
CA LEU A 261 -3.31 -7.19 1.36
C LEU A 261 -3.99 -8.05 2.42
N THR A 262 -4.78 -9.01 1.99
CA THR A 262 -5.45 -9.97 2.88
C THR A 262 -5.19 -11.39 2.43
N GLN A 263 -5.21 -12.32 3.38
CA GLN A 263 -5.31 -13.73 3.05
C GLN A 263 -6.60 -13.99 2.24
N GLY A 264 -6.44 -14.77 1.17
CA GLY A 264 -7.47 -15.14 0.21
C GLY A 264 -8.60 -15.98 0.76
#